data_AF-A0A7W1TRD1-F1
#
_entry.id   AF-A0A7W1TRD1-F1
#
_cell.length_a   1.000
_cell.length_b   1.000
_cell.length_c   1.000
_cell.angle_alpha   90.00
_cell.angle_beta   90.00
_cell.angle_gamma   90.00
#
_symmetry.space_group_name_H-M   'P 1'
#
loop_
_entity.id
_entity.type
_entity.pdbx_description
1 polymer ?
#
loop_
_entity_poly.entity_id
_entity_poly.type
_entity_poly.pdbx_seq_one_letter_code
_entity_poly.pdbx_strand_id
1 'polypeptide(L)'
;MTAPKIKLYGTTWCQDCKREKKFFGEHRVPYDFVDVDADHDGLRIVEAANHGKRIIPTIVFADDTVLIEPSNAVRAAKLGLQTRAECSFYDLVIVGGGPTGLMAAIYATREGIERLVVERSGLGGQAGVTERLDNYPGFPEGVGGSEFADRLVAQC
;
A
#
# COMPACT_ATOMS: atom_id res chain seq x y z
N MET A 1 -0.68 10.82 -14.77
CA MET A 1 0.06 11.16 -13.54
C MET A 1 1.29 10.27 -13.52
N THR A 2 2.49 10.85 -13.63
CA THR A 2 3.75 10.09 -13.53
C THR A 2 3.81 9.46 -12.15
N ALA A 3 3.99 8.13 -12.08
CA ALA A 3 4.11 7.43 -10.81
C ALA A 3 5.18 8.12 -9.94
N PRO A 4 4.92 8.37 -8.64
CA PRO A 4 5.93 8.93 -7.77
C PRO A 4 7.14 7.97 -7.76
N LYS A 5 8.31 8.46 -8.19
CA LYS A 5 9.56 7.70 -8.07
C LYS A 5 9.94 7.62 -6.60
N ILE A 6 9.50 6.57 -5.93
CA ILE A 6 9.90 6.25 -4.55
C ILE A 6 11.14 5.37 -4.63
N LYS A 7 12.20 5.76 -3.91
CA LYS A 7 13.39 4.93 -3.75
C LYS A 7 13.49 4.44 -2.31
N LEU A 8 13.61 3.13 -2.14
CA LEU A 8 13.82 2.48 -0.85
C LEU A 8 15.28 2.02 -0.77
N TYR A 9 16.06 2.69 0.07
CA TYR A 9 17.44 2.32 0.37
C TYR A 9 17.47 1.42 1.59
N GLY A 10 18.15 0.28 1.48
CA GLY A 10 18.25 -0.69 2.55
C GLY A 10 19.19 -1.84 2.21
N THR A 11 19.12 -2.91 2.99
CA THR A 11 19.87 -4.15 2.74
C THR A 11 18.92 -5.34 2.59
N THR A 12 19.42 -6.45 2.06
CA THR A 12 18.63 -7.69 1.85
C THR A 12 18.31 -8.43 3.15
N TRP A 13 19.14 -8.25 4.19
CA TRP A 13 19.06 -8.97 5.45
C TRP A 13 18.35 -8.18 6.56
N CYS A 14 18.19 -6.87 6.43
CA CYS A 14 17.51 -6.02 7.42
C CYS A 14 16.01 -6.35 7.55
N GLN A 15 15.55 -6.58 8.78
CA GLN A 15 14.16 -6.91 9.10
C GLN A 15 13.21 -5.74 8.82
N ASP A 16 13.60 -4.51 9.19
CA ASP A 16 12.80 -3.32 8.92
C ASP A 16 12.67 -3.06 7.42
N CYS A 17 13.74 -3.27 6.63
CA CYS A 17 13.67 -3.19 5.16
C CYS A 17 12.65 -4.19 4.58
N LYS A 18 12.59 -5.42 5.10
CA LYS A 18 11.58 -6.41 4.68
C LYS A 18 10.16 -5.93 5.01
N ARG A 19 9.96 -5.32 6.18
CA ARG A 19 8.67 -4.74 6.59
C ARG A 19 8.23 -3.64 5.62
N GLU A 20 9.13 -2.78 5.17
CA GLU A 20 8.75 -1.68 4.25
C GLU A 20 8.42 -2.19 2.86
N LYS A 21 9.22 -3.13 2.35
CA LYS A 21 8.93 -3.81 1.08
C LYS A 21 7.56 -4.47 1.10
N LYS A 22 7.24 -5.15 2.19
CA LYS A 22 5.93 -5.78 2.40
C LYS A 22 4.82 -4.72 2.42
N PHE A 23 4.99 -3.64 3.16
CA PHE A 23 4.00 -2.57 3.21
C PHE A 23 3.72 -1.97 1.84
N PHE A 24 4.75 -1.61 1.08
CA PHE A 24 4.58 -1.06 -0.27
C PHE A 24 3.92 -2.07 -1.22
N GLY A 25 4.31 -3.35 -1.15
CA GLY A 25 3.67 -4.41 -1.92
C GLY A 25 2.19 -4.58 -1.58
N GLU A 26 1.85 -4.65 -0.29
CA GLU A 26 0.47 -4.78 0.19
C GLU A 26 -0.40 -3.58 -0.19
N HIS A 27 0.18 -2.38 -0.31
CA HIS A 27 -0.53 -1.16 -0.71
C HIS A 27 -0.45 -0.89 -2.21
N ARG A 28 0.17 -1.79 -3.00
CA ARG A 28 0.37 -1.66 -4.45
C ARG A 28 1.08 -0.35 -4.84
N VAL A 29 2.00 0.11 -3.98
CA VAL A 29 2.81 1.31 -4.19
C VAL A 29 4.09 0.92 -4.93
N PRO A 30 4.32 1.41 -6.16
CA PRO A 30 5.56 1.13 -6.89
C PRO A 30 6.75 1.83 -6.24
N TYR A 31 7.89 1.15 -6.18
CA TYR A 31 9.15 1.69 -5.67
C TYR A 31 10.35 0.99 -6.31
N ASP A 32 11.48 1.70 -6.35
CA ASP A 32 12.79 1.15 -6.72
C ASP A 32 13.56 0.80 -5.44
N PHE A 33 14.04 -0.45 -5.33
CA PHE A 33 14.89 -0.87 -4.21
C PHE A 33 16.36 -0.72 -4.57
N VAL A 34 17.13 -0.07 -3.68
CA VAL A 34 18.58 0.07 -3.80
C VAL A 34 19.25 -0.62 -2.62
N ASP A 35 20.07 -1.64 -2.91
CA ASP A 35 20.86 -2.36 -1.91
C ASP A 35 22.15 -1.59 -1.62
N VAL A 36 22.23 -0.97 -0.44
CA VAL A 36 23.38 -0.12 -0.06
C VAL A 36 24.65 -0.91 0.26
N ASP A 37 24.55 -2.24 0.43
CA ASP A 37 25.74 -3.10 0.56
C ASP A 37 26.44 -3.30 -0.80
N ALA A 38 25.69 -3.21 -1.91
CA ALA A 38 26.20 -3.37 -3.27
C ALA A 38 26.41 -2.02 -4.00
N ASP A 39 25.74 -0.96 -3.54
CA ASP A 39 25.73 0.36 -4.18
C ASP A 39 26.32 1.45 -3.27
N HIS A 40 27.58 1.84 -3.57
CA HIS A 40 28.27 2.92 -2.87
C HIS A 40 27.64 4.30 -3.08
N ASP A 41 26.98 4.55 -4.21
CA ASP A 41 26.28 5.81 -4.47
C ASP A 41 25.00 5.87 -3.62
N GLY A 42 24.28 4.75 -3.53
CA GLY A 42 23.12 4.59 -2.66
C GLY A 42 23.47 4.78 -1.19
N LEU A 43 24.61 4.25 -0.75
CA LEU A 43 25.12 4.43 0.61
C LEU A 43 25.39 5.91 0.94
N ARG A 44 25.98 6.67 0.00
CA ARG A 44 26.22 8.11 0.18
C ARG A 44 24.92 8.90 0.32
N ILE A 45 23.85 8.50 -0.38
CA ILE A 45 22.53 9.13 -0.24
C ILE A 45 21.96 8.89 1.16
N VAL A 46 22.09 7.66 1.68
CA VAL A 46 21.68 7.33 3.04
C VAL A 46 22.49 8.14 4.06
N GLU A 47 23.81 8.20 3.93
CA GLU A 47 24.66 8.96 4.84
C GLU A 47 24.32 10.47 4.81
N ALA A 48 24.12 11.06 3.62
CA ALA A 48 23.75 12.45 3.48
C ALA A 48 22.39 12.76 4.14
N ALA A 49 21.40 11.88 3.96
CA ALA A 49 20.08 12.04 4.57
C ALA A 49 20.09 11.88 6.10
N ASN A 50 21.07 11.16 6.66
CA ASN A 50 21.13 10.78 8.07
C ASN A 50 22.28 11.44 8.83
N HIS A 51 22.76 12.61 8.38
CA HIS A 51 23.88 13.34 9.01
C HIS A 51 25.15 12.47 9.20
N GLY A 52 25.50 11.69 8.18
CA GLY A 52 26.66 10.79 8.16
C GLY A 52 26.41 9.39 8.73
N LYS A 53 25.19 9.09 9.21
CA LYS A 53 24.85 7.76 9.73
C LYS A 53 24.28 6.85 8.65
N ARG A 54 24.39 5.53 8.85
CA ARG A 54 23.86 4.52 7.92
C ARG A 54 22.55 3.92 8.45
N ILE A 55 21.53 4.76 8.58
CA ILE A 55 20.22 4.33 9.10
C ILE A 55 19.37 3.82 7.93
N ILE A 56 18.86 2.60 8.06
CA ILE A 56 18.04 1.94 7.05
C ILE A 56 16.84 1.29 7.73
N PRO A 57 15.67 1.22 7.07
CA PRO A 57 15.38 1.73 5.73
C PRO A 57 15.31 3.27 5.66
N THR A 58 15.87 3.82 4.59
CA THR A 58 15.73 5.23 4.21
C THR A 58 14.91 5.30 2.92
N ILE A 59 13.81 6.06 2.94
CA ILE A 59 12.88 6.20 1.81
C ILE A 59 12.99 7.62 1.28
N VAL A 60 13.27 7.77 -0.01
CA VAL A 60 13.32 9.05 -0.71
C VAL A 60 12.15 9.15 -1.67
N PHE A 61 11.38 10.23 -1.57
CA PHE A 61 10.22 10.50 -2.42
C PHE A 61 10.60 11.46 -3.56
N ALA A 62 9.74 11.56 -4.57
CA ALA A 62 9.96 12.42 -5.74
C ALA A 62 9.94 13.93 -5.43
N ASP A 63 9.43 14.32 -4.26
CA ASP A 63 9.45 15.71 -3.75
C ASP A 63 10.67 15.99 -2.86
N ASP A 64 11.72 15.16 -2.97
CA ASP A 64 12.96 15.18 -2.19
C ASP A 64 12.78 15.01 -0.68
N THR A 65 11.56 14.74 -0.21
CA THR A 65 11.37 14.41 1.20
C THR A 65 11.91 13.02 1.51
N VAL A 66 12.43 12.88 2.73
CA VAL A 66 13.03 11.63 3.19
C VAL A 66 12.34 11.15 4.46
N LEU A 67 12.03 9.86 4.49
CA LEU A 67 11.59 9.18 5.71
C LEU A 67 12.65 8.16 6.13
N ILE A 68 13.05 8.24 7.39
CA ILE A 68 14.06 7.36 7.99
C ILE A 68 13.34 6.51 9.03
N GLU A 69 13.40 5.18 8.89
CA GLU A 69 12.72 4.21 9.77
C GLU A 69 11.30 4.64 10.19
N PRO A 70 10.43 5.02 9.25
CA PRO A 70 9.15 5.60 9.62
C PRO A 70 8.23 4.58 10.30
N SER A 71 7.43 5.06 11.25
CA SER A 71 6.29 4.29 11.74
C SER A 71 5.23 4.14 10.63
N ASN A 72 4.36 3.13 10.77
CA ASN A 72 3.26 2.92 9.82
C ASN A 72 2.38 4.17 9.66
N ALA A 73 2.13 4.92 10.73
CA ALA A 73 1.28 6.11 10.70
C ALA A 73 1.92 7.26 9.91
N VAL A 74 3.21 7.53 10.12
CA VAL A 74 3.95 8.56 9.38
C VAL A 74 4.01 8.22 7.89
N ARG A 75 4.27 6.96 7.58
CA ARG A 75 4.32 6.46 6.20
C ARG A 75 2.96 6.52 5.51
N ALA A 76 1.89 6.11 6.20
CA ALA A 76 0.54 6.17 5.68
C ALA A 76 0.12 7.62 5.37
N ALA A 77 0.40 8.55 6.28
CA ALA A 77 0.14 9.97 6.07
C ALA A 77 0.92 10.51 4.86
N LYS A 78 2.20 10.14 4.70
CA LYS A 78 3.01 10.58 3.56
C LYS A 78 2.49 10.08 2.21
N LEU A 79 1.89 8.89 2.19
CA LEU A 79 1.26 8.31 1.00
C LEU A 79 -0.17 8.79 0.77
N GLY A 80 -0.70 9.67 1.63
CA GLY A 80 -2.07 10.17 1.53
C GLY A 80 -3.12 9.11 1.84
N LEU A 81 -2.79 8.06 2.61
CA LEU A 81 -3.74 7.04 3.00
C LEU A 81 -4.71 7.60 4.04
N GLN A 82 -5.99 7.29 3.89
CA GLN A 82 -7.02 7.63 4.86
C GLN A 82 -6.92 6.69 6.07
N THR A 83 -6.46 7.23 7.21
CA THR A 83 -6.29 6.46 8.45
C THR A 83 -7.26 6.87 9.55
N ARG A 84 -8.21 7.75 9.25
CA ARG A 84 -9.22 8.24 10.19
C ARG A 84 -10.60 8.11 9.55
N ALA A 85 -11.55 7.68 10.38
CA ALA A 85 -12.95 7.70 10.00
C ALA A 85 -13.43 9.16 9.89
N GLU A 86 -14.34 9.41 8.96
CA GLU A 86 -14.90 10.74 8.70
C GLU A 86 -16.04 11.07 9.68
N CYS A 87 -16.79 10.04 10.09
CA CYS A 87 -17.93 10.16 10.99
C CYS A 87 -17.61 9.53 12.35
N SER A 88 -18.30 10.00 13.39
CA SER A 88 -18.24 9.40 14.73
C SER A 88 -19.15 8.17 14.89
N PHE A 89 -20.07 7.96 13.95
CA PHE A 89 -21.05 6.87 13.97
C PHE A 89 -21.22 6.31 12.55
N TYR A 90 -21.45 4.99 12.47
CA TYR A 90 -21.76 4.25 11.26
C TYR A 90 -22.75 3.16 11.62
N ASP A 91 -23.71 2.89 10.74
CA ASP A 91 -24.68 1.81 10.91
C ASP A 91 -24.03 0.43 10.74
N LEU A 92 -22.98 0.36 9.91
CA LEU A 92 -22.25 -0.86 9.60
C LEU A 92 -20.74 -0.63 9.54
N VAL A 93 -19.98 -1.47 10.27
CA VAL A 93 -18.52 -1.52 10.15
C VAL A 93 -18.11 -2.87 9.54
N ILE A 94 -17.40 -2.79 8.42
CA ILE A 94 -16.85 -3.93 7.69
C ILE A 94 -15.34 -3.95 7.92
N VAL A 95 -14.84 -5.03 8.52
CA VAL A 95 -13.41 -5.22 8.76
C VAL A 95 -12.85 -6.16 7.70
N GLY A 96 -12.03 -5.60 6.80
CA GLY A 96 -11.46 -6.24 5.63
C GLY A 96 -11.98 -5.61 4.33
N GLY A 97 -11.08 -5.06 3.53
CA GLY A 97 -11.32 -4.46 2.21
C GLY A 97 -11.06 -5.43 1.06
N GLY A 98 -11.18 -6.74 1.31
CA GLY A 98 -11.15 -7.77 0.27
C GLY A 98 -12.47 -7.86 -0.50
N PRO A 99 -12.62 -8.83 -1.42
CA PRO A 99 -13.81 -8.95 -2.26
C PRO A 99 -15.10 -9.07 -1.45
N THR A 100 -15.10 -9.89 -0.39
CA THR A 100 -16.26 -10.05 0.49
C THR A 100 -16.67 -8.74 1.17
N GLY A 101 -15.70 -7.99 1.71
CA GLY A 101 -15.98 -6.74 2.41
C GLY A 101 -16.41 -5.62 1.47
N LEU A 102 -15.76 -5.49 0.31
CA LEU A 102 -16.14 -4.53 -0.72
C LEU A 102 -17.53 -4.84 -1.28
N MET A 103 -17.87 -6.12 -1.51
CA MET A 103 -19.21 -6.50 -1.94
C MET A 103 -20.26 -6.20 -0.87
N ALA A 104 -20.00 -6.52 0.39
CA ALA A 104 -20.89 -6.14 1.48
C ALA A 104 -21.10 -4.61 1.54
N ALA A 105 -20.03 -3.85 1.33
CA ALA A 105 -20.05 -2.39 1.32
C ALA A 105 -20.89 -1.83 0.17
N ILE A 106 -20.73 -2.37 -1.05
CA ILE A 106 -21.53 -2.01 -2.22
C ILE A 106 -23.02 -2.24 -1.95
N TYR A 107 -23.39 -3.40 -1.42
CA TYR A 107 -24.80 -3.71 -1.14
C TYR A 107 -25.37 -2.88 0.01
N ALA A 108 -24.59 -2.61 1.06
CA ALA A 108 -25.00 -1.70 2.13
C ALA A 108 -25.32 -0.29 1.61
N THR A 109 -24.47 0.27 0.74
CA THR A 109 -24.69 1.59 0.12
C THR A 109 -25.95 1.64 -0.71
N ARG A 110 -26.30 0.55 -1.42
CA ARG A 110 -27.52 0.48 -2.23
C ARG A 110 -28.80 0.57 -1.41
N GLU A 111 -28.75 0.15 -0.14
CA GLU A 111 -29.84 0.28 0.83
C GLU A 111 -29.76 1.58 1.65
N GLY A 112 -28.83 2.48 1.32
CA GLY A 112 -28.66 3.75 2.02
C GLY A 112 -28.03 3.64 3.41
N ILE A 113 -27.37 2.52 3.72
CA ILE A 113 -26.72 2.28 5.02
C ILE A 113 -25.39 3.03 5.09
N GLU A 114 -25.19 3.86 6.12
CA GLU A 114 -23.90 4.51 6.37
C GLU A 114 -22.88 3.50 6.89
N ARG A 115 -21.75 3.38 6.20
CA ARG A 115 -20.80 2.29 6.43
C ARG A 115 -19.35 2.71 6.44
N LEU A 116 -18.56 1.99 7.22
CA LEU A 116 -17.09 2.10 7.26
C LEU A 116 -16.46 0.78 6.83
N VAL A 117 -15.55 0.83 5.86
CA VAL A 117 -14.68 -0.31 5.51
C VAL A 117 -13.30 -0.04 6.09
N VAL A 118 -12.80 -0.95 6.93
CA VAL A 118 -11.48 -0.87 7.54
C VAL A 118 -10.59 -1.93 6.92
N GLU A 119 -9.50 -1.53 6.29
CA GLU A 119 -8.51 -2.44 5.71
C GLU A 119 -7.11 -2.04 6.20
N ARG A 120 -6.27 -3.04 6.50
CA ARG A 120 -4.89 -2.84 6.97
C ARG A 120 -3.89 -2.64 5.83
N SER A 121 -4.29 -3.01 4.62
CA SER A 121 -3.48 -3.07 3.40
C SER A 121 -4.19 -2.35 2.24
N GLY A 122 -3.78 -2.59 0.99
CA GLY A 122 -4.53 -2.09 -0.16
C GLY A 122 -5.91 -2.74 -0.29
N LEU A 123 -6.88 -1.96 -0.76
CA LEU A 123 -8.21 -2.48 -1.11
C LEU A 123 -8.10 -3.51 -2.24
N GLY A 124 -9.01 -4.50 -2.22
CA GLY A 124 -8.98 -5.69 -3.06
C GLY A 124 -8.52 -6.95 -2.32
N GLY A 125 -7.88 -6.78 -1.16
CA GLY A 125 -7.40 -7.89 -0.33
C GLY A 125 -6.49 -8.85 -1.10
N GLN A 126 -6.56 -10.15 -0.77
CA GLN A 126 -5.73 -11.17 -1.43
C GLN A 126 -6.00 -11.28 -2.94
N ALA A 127 -7.24 -11.08 -3.39
CA ALA A 127 -7.55 -11.12 -4.81
C ALA A 127 -6.80 -10.04 -5.61
N GLY A 128 -6.55 -8.88 -4.99
CA GLY A 128 -5.82 -7.76 -5.63
C GLY A 128 -4.34 -8.02 -5.90
N VAL A 129 -3.73 -9.00 -5.21
CA VAL A 129 -2.32 -9.37 -5.38
C VAL A 129 -2.13 -10.70 -6.12
N THR A 130 -3.22 -11.39 -6.43
CA THR A 130 -3.19 -12.59 -7.29
C THR A 130 -2.84 -12.18 -8.72
N GLU A 131 -1.98 -12.95 -9.38
CA GLU A 131 -1.62 -12.71 -10.79
C GLU A 131 -2.88 -12.72 -11.68
N ARG A 132 -3.69 -13.77 -11.55
CA ARG A 132 -4.89 -13.97 -12.36
C ARG A 132 -5.95 -14.79 -11.61
N LEU A 133 -7.23 -14.43 -11.79
CA LEU A 133 -8.38 -15.19 -11.34
C LEU A 133 -9.05 -15.83 -12.56
N ASP A 134 -8.91 -17.13 -12.72
CA ASP A 134 -9.50 -17.89 -13.85
C ASP A 134 -10.84 -18.55 -13.51
N ASN A 135 -11.27 -18.49 -12.25
CA ASN A 135 -12.46 -19.17 -11.75
C ASN A 135 -13.48 -18.23 -11.09
N TYR A 136 -13.41 -16.93 -11.38
CA TYR A 136 -14.38 -15.96 -10.84
C TYR A 136 -15.60 -15.82 -11.78
N PRO A 137 -16.83 -16.11 -11.29
CA PRO A 137 -18.03 -15.97 -12.12
C PRO A 137 -18.18 -14.57 -12.73
N GLY A 138 -18.58 -14.51 -13.99
CA GLY A 138 -18.67 -13.24 -14.75
C GLY A 138 -17.40 -12.86 -15.51
N PHE A 139 -16.30 -13.59 -15.32
CA PHE A 139 -15.05 -13.43 -16.08
C PHE A 139 -14.68 -14.75 -16.78
N PRO A 140 -15.35 -15.11 -17.89
CA PRO A 140 -15.14 -16.41 -18.55
C PRO A 140 -13.72 -16.60 -19.09
N GLU A 141 -13.07 -15.51 -19.50
CA GLU A 141 -11.68 -15.52 -19.94
C GLU A 141 -10.69 -15.41 -18.77
N GLY A 142 -11.15 -15.20 -17.54
CA GLY A 142 -10.35 -14.81 -16.39
C GLY A 142 -10.05 -13.30 -16.33
N VAL A 143 -9.52 -12.83 -15.20
CA VAL A 143 -9.23 -11.41 -14.94
C VAL A 143 -7.96 -11.26 -14.10
N GLY A 144 -7.16 -10.21 -14.35
CA GLY A 144 -6.01 -9.91 -13.49
C GLY A 144 -6.46 -9.55 -12.07
N GLY A 145 -5.73 -9.97 -11.05
CA GLY A 145 -6.16 -9.71 -9.67
C GLY A 145 -6.22 -8.23 -9.31
N SER A 146 -5.22 -7.45 -9.74
CA SER A 146 -5.22 -6.00 -9.58
C SER A 146 -6.39 -5.34 -10.29
N GLU A 147 -6.67 -5.74 -11.53
CA GLU A 147 -7.79 -5.25 -12.31
C GLU A 147 -9.14 -5.58 -11.64
N PHE A 148 -9.30 -6.80 -11.15
CA PHE A 148 -10.49 -7.22 -10.43
C PHE A 148 -10.72 -6.39 -9.16
N ALA A 149 -9.66 -6.17 -8.36
CA ALA A 149 -9.71 -5.32 -7.19
C ALA A 149 -10.09 -3.88 -7.52
N ASP A 150 -9.49 -3.29 -8.56
CA ASP A 150 -9.77 -1.91 -8.97
C ASP A 150 -11.23 -1.74 -9.43
N ARG A 151 -11.77 -2.74 -10.15
CA ARG A 151 -13.18 -2.77 -10.54
C ARG A 151 -14.13 -2.83 -9.34
N LEU A 152 -13.78 -3.55 -8.27
CA LEU A 152 -14.58 -3.60 -7.05
C LEU A 152 -14.52 -2.27 -6.29
N VAL A 153 -13.33 -1.70 -6.16
CA VAL A 153 -13.13 -0.42 -5.47
C VAL A 153 -13.86 0.71 -6.18
N ALA A 154 -13.86 0.75 -7.51
CA ALA A 154 -14.56 1.77 -8.29
C ALA A 154 -16.10 1.70 -8.16
N GLN A 155 -16.65 0.60 -7.65
CA GLN A 155 -18.09 0.43 -7.42
C GLN A 155 -18.50 0.69 -5.96
N CYS A 156 -17.53 0.80 -5.06
CA CYS A 156 -17.70 1.02 -3.63
C CYS A 156 -17.77 2.52 -3.34
#